data_AF-A0A0K2X8R0-F1
#
_entry.id   AF-A0A0K2X8R0-F1
#
_cell.length_a   1.000
_cell.length_b   1.000
_cell.length_c   1.000
_cell.angle_alpha   90.00
_cell.angle_beta   90.00
_cell.angle_gamma   90.00
#
_symmetry.space_group_name_H-M   'P 1'
#
loop_
_entity.id
_entity.type
_entity.pdbx_description
1 polymer ?
#
loop_
_entity_poly.entity_id
_entity_poly.type
_entity_poly.pdbx_seq_one_letter_code
_entity_poly.pdbx_strand_id
1 'polypeptide(L)'
;MIKFAFYYFFIVKQWCLKNTHSSSFAAVDTKRLQRDALLPLPPLIVQEKIVTILDCFTELTAELTAELTAELTAELTARKKQYSYYLNALLDFKERAC
;
A
#
# COMPACT_ATOMS: atom_id res chain seq x y z
N MET A 1 1.38 -12.20 -19.91
CA MET A 1 0.00 -12.68 -19.68
C MET A 1 -0.43 -12.55 -18.21
N ILE A 2 0.13 -13.31 -17.26
CA ILE A 2 -0.33 -13.30 -15.84
C ILE A 2 -0.20 -11.92 -15.17
N LYS A 3 0.93 -11.22 -15.38
CA LYS A 3 1.15 -9.87 -14.84
C LYS A 3 0.17 -8.82 -15.37
N PHE A 4 -0.20 -8.89 -16.65
CA PHE A 4 -1.20 -7.98 -17.23
C PHE A 4 -2.56 -8.16 -16.57
N ALA A 5 -2.99 -9.42 -16.38
CA ALA A 5 -4.23 -9.74 -15.66
C ALA A 5 -4.19 -9.25 -14.20
N PHE A 6 -3.05 -9.42 -13.52
CA PHE A 6 -2.83 -8.89 -12.17
C PHE A 6 -3.03 -7.37 -12.11
N TYR A 7 -2.38 -6.61 -12.99
CA TYR A 7 -2.56 -5.15 -13.05
C TYR A 7 -3.99 -4.75 -13.40
N TYR A 8 -4.65 -5.48 -14.31
CA TYR A 8 -6.05 -5.21 -14.66
C TYR A 8 -7.00 -5.47 -13.49
N PHE A 9 -6.73 -6.46 -12.62
CA PHE A 9 -7.58 -6.71 -11.46
C PHE A 9 -7.65 -5.52 -10.50
N PHE A 10 -6.69 -4.59 -10.50
CA PHE A 10 -6.83 -3.35 -9.75
C PHE A 10 -7.97 -2.47 -10.29
N ILE A 11 -8.15 -2.42 -11.61
CA ILE A 11 -9.26 -1.70 -12.25
C ILE A 11 -10.59 -2.40 -11.92
N VAL A 12 -10.62 -3.72 -12.03
CA VAL A 12 -11.80 -4.52 -11.67
C VAL A 12 -12.16 -4.34 -10.19
N LYS A 13 -11.17 -4.36 -9.29
CA LYS A 13 -11.35 -4.09 -7.86
C LYS A 13 -12.00 -2.72 -7.65
N GLN A 14 -11.50 -1.67 -8.30
CA GLN A 14 -12.07 -0.32 -8.19
C GLN A 14 -13.51 -0.26 -8.71
N TRP A 15 -13.82 -0.97 -9.80
CA TRP A 15 -15.17 -1.09 -10.30
C TRP A 15 -16.09 -1.82 -9.31
N CYS A 16 -15.63 -2.95 -8.74
CA CYS A 16 -16.38 -3.71 -7.75
C CYS A 16 -16.70 -2.85 -6.53
N LEU A 17 -15.73 -2.11 -6.00
CA LEU A 17 -15.94 -1.21 -4.85
C LEU A 17 -17.02 -0.15 -5.13
N LYS A 18 -17.07 0.40 -6.35
CA LYS A 18 -18.07 1.40 -6.75
C LYS A 18 -19.47 0.83 -7.01
N ASN A 19 -19.56 -0.46 -7.32
CA ASN A 19 -20.81 -1.13 -7.73
C ASN A 19 -21.25 -2.21 -6.75
N THR A 20 -20.71 -2.18 -5.54
CA THR A 20 -21.14 -3.04 -4.44
C THR A 20 -22.47 -2.54 -3.90
N HIS A 21 -23.45 -3.44 -3.84
CA HIS A 21 -24.70 -3.18 -3.14
C HIS A 21 -24.53 -3.62 -1.67
N SER A 22 -24.79 -2.71 -0.74
CA SER A 22 -24.77 -2.98 0.69
C SER A 22 -26.20 -3.09 1.23
N SER A 23 -26.77 -4.31 1.17
CA SER A 23 -27.92 -4.67 2.01
C SER A 23 -27.40 -5.31 3.30
N SER A 24 -27.83 -6.52 3.66
CA SER A 24 -27.27 -7.22 4.83
C SER A 24 -25.82 -7.66 4.62
N PHE A 25 -25.41 -7.90 3.37
CA PHE A 25 -24.03 -8.26 3.01
C PHE A 25 -23.60 -7.44 1.79
N ALA A 26 -22.33 -7.04 1.76
CA ALA A 26 -21.72 -6.39 0.62
C ALA A 26 -21.57 -7.40 -0.53
N ALA A 27 -22.25 -7.16 -1.65
CA ALA A 27 -22.20 -8.04 -2.82
C ALA A 27 -22.14 -7.25 -4.13
N VAL A 28 -21.52 -7.83 -5.15
CA VAL A 28 -21.46 -7.29 -6.51
C VAL A 28 -22.27 -8.19 -7.43
N ASP A 29 -23.09 -7.59 -8.29
CA ASP A 29 -23.84 -8.33 -9.31
C ASP A 29 -22.87 -8.88 -10.38
N THR A 30 -22.81 -10.20 -10.50
CA THR A 30 -21.91 -10.91 -11.41
C THR A 30 -22.27 -10.71 -12.88
N LYS A 31 -23.56 -10.57 -13.23
CA LYS A 31 -24.01 -10.30 -14.59
C LYS A 31 -23.67 -8.88 -15.01
N ARG A 32 -23.74 -7.94 -14.06
CA ARG A 32 -23.33 -6.56 -14.28
C ARG A 32 -21.81 -6.44 -14.41
N LEU A 33 -21.07 -7.14 -13.56
CA LEU A 33 -19.61 -7.21 -13.65
C LEU A 33 -19.16 -7.76 -15.02
N GLN A 34 -19.75 -8.86 -15.48
CA GLN A 34 -19.39 -9.46 -16.76
C GLN A 34 -19.68 -8.54 -17.96
N ARG A 35 -20.76 -7.74 -17.90
CA ARG A 35 -21.11 -6.79 -18.96
C ARG A 35 -20.24 -5.54 -18.94
N ASP A 36 -20.04 -4.95 -17.76
CA ASP A 36 -19.45 -3.62 -17.63
C ASP A 36 -17.93 -3.65 -17.43
N ALA A 37 -17.38 -4.74 -16.87
CA ALA A 37 -15.95 -4.91 -16.62
C ALA A 37 -15.27 -5.83 -17.64
N LEU A 38 -15.85 -5.94 -18.84
CA LEU A 38 -15.31 -6.74 -19.94
C LEU A 38 -13.83 -6.38 -20.15
N LEU A 39 -12.93 -7.35 -19.94
CA LEU A 39 -11.49 -7.16 -20.09
C LEU A 39 -11.18 -6.82 -21.55
N PRO A 40 -10.83 -5.56 -21.90
CA PRO A 40 -10.29 -5.30 -23.22
C PRO A 40 -8.94 -6.00 -23.29
N LEU A 41 -8.80 -6.95 -24.20
CA LEU A 41 -7.55 -7.68 -24.40
C LEU A 41 -6.81 -7.06 -25.60
N PRO A 42 -5.95 -6.05 -25.39
CA PRO A 42 -5.21 -5.43 -26.49
C PRO A 42 -4.20 -6.44 -27.08
N PRO A 43 -3.59 -6.15 -28.24
CA PRO A 43 -2.56 -7.00 -28.82
C PRO A 43 -1.41 -7.30 -27.84
N LEU A 44 -0.82 -8.49 -27.92
CA LEU A 44 0.19 -8.97 -26.96
C LEU A 44 1.35 -7.99 -26.75
N ILE A 45 1.83 -7.37 -27.84
CA ILE A 45 2.91 -6.38 -27.80
C ILE A 45 2.54 -5.17 -26.91
N VAL A 46 1.27 -4.75 -26.93
CA VAL A 46 0.78 -3.65 -26.10
C VAL A 46 0.68 -4.11 -24.65
N GLN A 47 0.21 -5.32 -24.40
CA GLN A 47 0.16 -5.89 -23.04
C GLN A 47 1.54 -5.96 -22.40
N GLU A 48 2.56 -6.39 -23.15
CA GLU A 48 3.94 -6.46 -22.68
C GLU A 48 4.50 -5.08 -22.34
N LYS A 49 4.30 -4.08 -23.21
CA LYS A 49 4.72 -2.69 -22.93
C LYS A 49 4.06 -2.14 -21.67
N ILE A 50 2.76 -2.38 -21.48
CA ILE A 50 2.04 -1.97 -20.26
C ILE A 50 2.67 -2.62 -19.03
N VAL A 51 2.91 -3.93 -19.08
CA VAL A 51 3.52 -4.67 -17.96
C VAL A 51 4.90 -4.15 -17.64
N THR A 52 5.76 -3.91 -18.65
CA THR A 52 7.12 -3.39 -18.42
C THR A 52 7.09 -2.03 -17.72
N ILE A 53 6.21 -1.13 -18.15
CA ILE A 53 6.08 0.20 -17.54
C ILE A 53 5.59 0.08 -16.11
N LEU A 54 4.54 -0.71 -15.88
CA LEU A 54 3.96 -0.87 -14.54
C LEU A 54 4.92 -1.58 -13.58
N ASP A 55 5.63 -2.61 -14.05
CA ASP A 55 6.66 -3.30 -13.26
C ASP A 55 7.74 -2.31 -12.81
N CYS A 56 8.26 -1.49 -13.73
CA CYS A 56 9.26 -0.46 -13.40
C CYS A 56 8.76 0.52 -12.33
N PHE A 57 7.51 0.99 -12.42
CA PHE A 57 6.92 1.84 -11.38
C PHE A 57 6.72 1.11 -10.06
N THR A 58 6.31 -0.17 -10.08
CA THR A 58 6.15 -0.95 -8.85
C THR A 58 7.48 -1.22 -8.16
N GLU A 59 8.54 -1.49 -8.92
CA GLU A 59 9.88 -1.68 -8.38
C GLU A 59 10.40 -0.39 -7.77
N LEU A 60 10.32 0.73 -8.51
CA LEU A 60 10.77 2.03 -8.01
C LEU A 60 10.00 2.48 -6.75
N THR A 61 8.70 2.24 -6.70
CA THR A 61 7.90 2.58 -5.51
C THR A 61 8.19 1.64 -4.34
N ALA A 62 8.46 0.36 -4.58
CA ALA A 62 8.88 -0.58 -3.54
C ALA A 62 10.24 -0.21 -2.95
N GLU A 63 11.20 0.17 -3.78
CA GLU A 63 12.53 0.63 -3.34
C GLU A 63 12.41 1.89 -2.48
N LEU A 64 11.72 2.93 -2.98
CA LEU A 64 11.56 4.19 -2.26
C LEU A 64 10.80 4.00 -0.93
N THR A 65 9.76 3.15 -0.91
CA THR A 65 9.02 2.89 0.34
C THR A 65 9.84 2.08 1.34
N ALA A 66 10.66 1.14 0.88
CA ALA A 66 11.59 0.41 1.75
C ALA A 66 12.62 1.35 2.38
N GLU A 67 13.22 2.24 1.59
CA GLU A 67 14.19 3.23 2.07
C GLU A 67 13.56 4.18 3.10
N LEU A 68 12.44 4.81 2.75
CA LEU A 68 11.74 5.75 3.65
C LEU A 68 11.27 5.08 4.95
N THR A 69 10.79 3.84 4.88
CA THR A 69 10.36 3.12 6.09
C THR A 69 11.55 2.74 6.98
N ALA A 70 12.69 2.38 6.41
CA ALA A 70 13.91 2.12 7.16
C ALA A 70 14.41 3.38 7.87
N GLU A 71 14.49 4.51 7.17
CA GLU A 71 14.91 5.80 7.76
C GLU A 71 13.97 6.25 8.87
N LEU A 72 12.66 6.25 8.61
CA LEU A 72 11.67 6.72 9.58
C LEU A 72 11.62 5.83 10.83
N THR A 73 11.76 4.51 10.67
CA THR A 73 11.80 3.59 11.81
C THR A 73 13.07 3.74 12.63
N ALA A 74 14.21 3.98 11.99
CA ALA A 74 15.47 4.30 12.68
C ALA A 74 15.37 5.61 13.47
N GLU A 75 14.86 6.68 12.87
CA GLU A 75 14.67 7.97 13.55
C GLU A 75 13.69 7.84 14.73
N LEU A 76 12.53 7.20 14.51
CA LEU A 76 11.53 7.02 15.55
C LEU A 76 12.10 6.23 16.74
N THR A 77 12.92 5.21 16.48
CA THR A 77 13.61 4.45 17.53
C THR A 77 14.62 5.31 18.28
N ALA A 78 15.42 6.12 17.58
CA ALA A 78 16.35 7.05 18.21
C ALA A 78 15.63 8.08 19.09
N ARG A 79 14.49 8.63 18.62
CA ARG A 79 13.67 9.58 19.38
C ARG A 79 13.02 8.96 20.60
N LYS A 80 12.54 7.72 20.51
CA LYS A 80 12.05 6.98 21.68
C LYS A 80 13.15 6.79 22.72
N LYS A 81 14.36 6.41 22.30
CA LYS A 81 15.51 6.28 23.21
C LYS A 81 15.88 7.62 23.86
N GLN A 82 15.90 8.68 23.07
CA GLN A 82 16.16 10.05 23.56
C GLN A 82 15.10 10.48 24.59
N TYR A 83 13.82 10.26 24.30
CA TYR A 83 12.72 10.57 25.22
C TYR A 83 12.86 9.80 26.54
N SER A 84 13.09 8.49 26.49
CA SER A 84 13.28 7.68 27.70
C SER A 84 14.48 8.15 28.52
N TYR A 85 15.59 8.55 27.89
CA TYR A 85 16.74 9.10 28.59
C TYR A 85 16.38 10.38 29.36
N TYR A 86 15.76 11.36 28.70
CA TYR A 86 15.39 12.61 29.36
C TYR A 86 14.30 12.42 30.42
N LEU A 87 13.34 11.53 30.18
CA LEU A 87 12.32 11.17 31.18
C LEU A 87 12.98 10.61 32.44
N ASN A 88 13.90 9.66 32.27
CA ASN A 88 14.62 9.08 33.39
C ASN A 88 15.50 10.12 34.10
N ALA A 89 16.16 11.03 33.38
CA ALA A 89 16.97 12.09 33.97
C ALA A 89 16.14 13.13 34.74
N LEU A 90 14.93 13.46 34.27
CA LEU A 90 14.02 14.38 34.96
C LEU A 90 13.45 13.76 36.25
N LEU A 91 13.18 12.45 36.21
CA LEU A 91 12.61 11.70 37.33
C LEU A 91 13.69 11.14 38.27
N ASP A 92 14.97 11.26 37.91
CA ASP A 92 16.10 11.04 38.81
C ASP A 92 16.23 12.23 39.76
N PHE A 93 15.35 12.26 40.75
CA PHE A 93 15.48 13.15 41.89
C PHE A 93 16.61 12.64 42.77
N LYS A 94 17.86 12.82 42.33
CA LYS A 94 19.00 12.75 43.25
C LYS A 94 18.65 13.63 44.44
N GLU A 95 18.55 12.98 45.59
CA GLU A 95 18.01 13.52 46.82
C GLU A 95 18.45 14.98 47.00
N ARG A 96 17.48 15.89 47.02
CA ARG A 96 17.64 17.14 47.76
C ARG A 96 17.60 16.77 49.25
N ALA A 97 18.61 16.02 49.69
CA ALA A 97 18.93 15.87 51.09
C ALA A 97 19.75 17.11 51.47
N CYS A 98 19.05 18.13 51.95
CA CYS A 98 19.56 19.07 52.93
C CYS A 98 18.39 19.67 53.71
#